data_AF-A0A560W6A2-F1
#
_entry.id   AF-A0A560W6A2-F1
#
_cell.length_a   1.000
_cell.length_b   1.000
_cell.length_c   1.000
_cell.angle_alpha   90.00
_cell.angle_beta   90.00
_cell.angle_gamma   90.00
#
_symmetry.space_group_name_H-M   'P 1'
#
loop_
_entity.id
_entity.type
_entity.pdbx_description
1 polymer ?
#
loop_
_entity_poly.entity_id
_entity_poly.type
_entity_poly.pdbx_seq_one_letter_code
_entity_poly.pdbx_strand_id
1 'polypeptide(L)'
;MTTSTAIRRAYGEGRTRREDQMSAQPNHAPVTSYAPAPGAPAELLAQLRADARADAWVPAFEREWAAALEESRRTFSFAPLYEVIQEWQGRLASAPAVDAFVASGYDDSDFIDMAELRGRRR
;
A
#
# COMPACT_ATOMS: atom_id res chain seq x y z
N MET A 1 32.83 -83.05 10.73
CA MET A 1 33.58 -82.38 11.81
C MET A 1 33.49 -80.88 11.60
N THR A 2 33.02 -80.19 12.63
CA THR A 2 33.00 -78.73 12.93
C THR A 2 34.32 -78.02 12.54
N THR A 3 34.43 -76.74 12.19
CA THR A 3 33.68 -75.51 12.56
C THR A 3 34.17 -74.31 11.71
N SER A 4 33.29 -73.30 11.55
CA SER A 4 33.54 -71.83 11.58
C SER A 4 34.42 -71.19 10.47
N THR A 5 34.11 -70.03 9.89
CA THR A 5 33.63 -68.79 10.53
C THR A 5 32.85 -67.91 9.54
N ALA A 6 31.84 -67.25 10.09
CA ALA A 6 30.90 -66.29 9.51
C ALA A 6 31.50 -65.10 8.74
N ILE A 7 30.74 -64.55 7.78
CA ILE A 7 30.26 -63.15 7.85
C ILE A 7 28.79 -63.10 7.39
N ARG A 8 27.94 -62.76 8.36
CA ARG A 8 26.50 -62.56 8.28
C ARG A 8 26.25 -61.20 7.62
N ARG A 9 25.66 -61.16 6.42
CA ARG A 9 25.03 -59.93 5.91
C ARG A 9 23.71 -59.75 6.67
N ALA A 10 23.62 -58.68 7.44
CA ALA A 10 22.37 -58.22 8.06
C ALA A 10 22.10 -56.77 7.64
N TYR A 11 20.81 -56.41 7.74
CA TYR A 11 20.13 -55.16 7.42
C TYR A 11 19.68 -55.07 5.94
N GLY A 12 18.40 -55.26 5.60
CA GLY A 12 17.19 -55.14 6.41
C GLY A 12 16.81 -53.67 6.59
N GLU A 13 15.91 -53.22 5.71
CA GLU A 13 15.07 -52.01 5.79
C GLU A 13 15.73 -50.63 5.83
N GLY A 14 15.43 -49.84 4.79
CA GLY A 14 15.79 -48.43 4.70
C GLY A 14 14.85 -47.67 3.76
N ARG A 15 13.65 -47.38 4.26
CA ARG A 15 12.72 -46.31 3.85
C ARG A 15 13.06 -45.59 2.53
N THR A 16 12.39 -45.92 1.43
CA THR A 16 12.02 -44.88 0.46
C THR A 16 10.74 -44.20 0.95
N ARG A 17 10.82 -43.50 2.09
CA ARG A 17 9.92 -42.38 2.29
C ARG A 17 10.37 -41.39 1.24
N ARG A 18 9.66 -41.33 0.10
CA ARG A 18 9.60 -40.09 -0.67
C ARG A 18 9.15 -39.06 0.36
N GLU A 19 10.12 -38.36 0.92
CA GLU A 19 9.91 -36.96 1.23
C GLU A 19 9.65 -36.35 -0.15
N ASP A 20 8.40 -36.45 -0.59
CA ASP A 20 7.72 -35.26 -1.09
C ASP A 20 8.03 -34.22 -0.03
N GLN A 21 9.16 -33.54 -0.23
CA GLN A 21 9.50 -32.35 0.48
C GLN A 21 8.39 -31.40 0.00
N MET A 22 7.26 -31.44 0.72
CA MET A 22 6.26 -30.41 0.70
C MET A 22 7.02 -29.17 1.11
N SER A 23 7.60 -28.50 0.12
CA SER A 23 7.90 -27.09 0.18
C SER A 23 6.54 -26.42 0.26
N ALA A 24 5.94 -26.44 1.46
CA ALA A 24 5.08 -25.36 1.88
C ALA A 24 6.01 -24.14 2.01
N GLN A 25 6.48 -23.63 0.86
CA GLN A 25 6.85 -22.24 0.77
C GLN A 25 5.58 -21.53 1.20
N PRO A 26 5.57 -20.85 2.35
CA PRO A 26 4.41 -20.06 2.69
C PRO A 26 4.21 -19.12 1.51
N ASN A 27 2.99 -19.08 0.97
CA ASN A 27 2.61 -18.17 -0.10
C ASN A 27 2.54 -16.73 0.44
N HIS A 28 3.63 -16.29 1.08
CA HIS A 28 3.93 -14.91 1.31
C HIS A 28 4.69 -14.46 0.07
N ALA A 29 3.97 -14.27 -1.04
CA ALA A 29 4.36 -13.17 -1.91
C ALA A 29 4.53 -11.96 -0.97
N PRO A 30 5.68 -11.28 -0.92
CA PRO A 30 5.83 -10.11 -0.08
C PRO A 30 4.66 -9.19 -0.42
N VAL A 31 3.80 -8.94 0.57
CA VAL A 31 2.74 -7.94 0.45
C VAL A 31 3.44 -6.70 -0.09
N THR A 32 2.97 -6.21 -1.23
CA THR A 32 3.50 -5.01 -1.89
C THR A 32 3.81 -3.97 -0.81
N SER A 33 5.09 -3.61 -0.71
CA SER A 33 5.66 -2.91 0.45
C SER A 33 4.78 -1.73 0.84
N TYR A 34 4.13 -1.84 2.01
CA TYR A 34 3.39 -0.74 2.65
C TYR A 34 4.33 0.43 3.02
N ALA A 35 5.64 0.17 3.06
CA ALA A 35 6.66 1.19 3.24
C ALA A 35 6.95 1.92 1.92
N PRO A 36 6.90 3.27 1.91
CA PRO A 36 7.28 4.06 0.75
C PRO A 36 8.78 3.92 0.44
N ALA A 37 9.16 4.28 -0.79
CA ALA A 37 10.56 4.24 -1.21
C ALA A 37 11.44 5.13 -0.29
N PRO A 38 12.71 4.76 -0.06
CA PRO A 38 13.65 5.61 0.66
C PRO A 38 13.74 6.99 0.00
N GLY A 39 13.57 8.07 0.77
CA GLY A 39 13.61 9.44 0.25
C GLY A 39 12.27 9.97 -0.28
N ALA A 40 11.24 9.13 -0.45
CA ALA A 40 9.91 9.54 -0.89
C ALA A 40 9.30 10.72 -0.10
N PRO A 41 9.50 10.86 1.23
CA PRO A 41 8.99 12.03 1.96
C PRO A 41 9.66 13.35 1.53
N ALA A 42 10.96 13.32 1.24
CA ALA A 42 11.69 14.52 0.81
C ALA A 42 11.34 14.91 -0.62
N GLU A 43 11.19 13.92 -1.50
CA GLU A 43 10.72 14.12 -2.87
C GLU A 43 9.28 14.66 -2.90
N LEU A 44 8.40 14.12 -2.05
CA LEU A 44 7.03 14.61 -1.88
C LEU A 44 7.03 16.08 -1.46
N LEU A 45 7.82 16.46 -0.44
CA LEU A 45 7.91 17.84 0.00
C LEU A 45 8.47 18.78 -1.08
N ALA A 46 9.43 18.31 -1.89
CA ALA A 46 9.93 19.07 -3.03
C ALA A 46 8.84 19.29 -4.10
N GLN A 47 8.04 18.27 -4.40
CA GLN A 47 6.90 18.38 -5.32
C GLN A 47 5.84 19.35 -4.80
N LEU A 48 5.49 19.27 -3.52
CA LEU A 48 4.53 20.20 -2.89
C LEU A 48 5.00 21.66 -2.96
N ARG A 49 6.31 21.91 -2.81
CA ARG A 49 6.89 23.26 -2.93
C ARG A 49 6.93 23.79 -4.36
N ALA A 50 6.92 22.91 -5.35
CA ALA A 50 6.90 23.27 -6.76
C ALA A 50 5.47 23.48 -7.31
N ASP A 51 4.44 23.00 -6.60
CA ASP A 51 3.04 23.16 -7.00
C ASP A 51 2.56 24.61 -6.84
N ALA A 52 1.63 25.04 -7.68
CA ALA A 52 1.01 26.37 -7.60
C ALA A 52 0.29 26.62 -6.27
N ARG A 53 -0.08 25.56 -5.54
CA ARG A 53 -0.76 25.61 -4.24
C ARG A 53 0.19 25.51 -3.04
N ALA A 54 1.50 25.64 -3.25
CA ALA A 54 2.51 25.46 -2.22
C ALA A 54 2.21 26.23 -0.92
N ASP A 55 1.76 27.48 -1.02
CA ASP A 55 1.44 28.34 0.13
C ASP A 55 0.38 27.74 1.06
N ALA A 56 -0.56 26.96 0.52
CA ALA A 56 -1.59 26.27 1.30
C ALA A 56 -1.18 24.84 1.64
N TRP A 57 -0.53 24.15 0.71
CA TRP A 57 -0.28 22.71 0.81
C TRP A 57 0.92 22.37 1.70
N VAL A 58 1.99 23.15 1.66
CA VAL A 58 3.19 22.89 2.47
C VAL A 58 2.87 23.00 3.97
N PRO A 59 2.20 24.07 4.48
CA PRO A 59 1.87 24.14 5.91
C PRO A 59 0.87 23.08 6.36
N ALA A 60 -0.03 22.64 5.47
CA ALA A 60 -0.97 21.57 5.77
C ALA A 60 -0.26 20.21 5.91
N PHE A 61 0.62 19.89 4.96
CA PHE A 61 1.45 18.69 5.02
C PHE A 61 2.33 18.67 6.27
N GLU A 62 3.01 19.77 6.60
CA GLU A 62 3.89 19.84 7.76
C GLU A 62 3.14 19.61 9.08
N ARG A 63 1.91 20.12 9.19
CA ARG A 63 1.03 19.88 10.35
C ARG A 63 0.64 18.40 10.49
N GLU A 64 0.19 17.78 9.41
CA GLU A 64 -0.22 16.38 9.39
C GLU A 64 0.98 15.45 9.65
N TRP A 65 2.12 15.77 9.04
CA TRP A 65 3.39 15.07 9.27
C TRP A 65 3.83 15.16 10.74
N ALA A 66 3.77 16.34 11.35
CA ALA A 66 4.09 16.52 12.77
C ALA A 66 3.14 15.74 13.69
N ALA A 67 1.85 15.71 13.37
CA ALA A 67 0.86 14.93 14.12
C ALA A 67 1.13 13.42 14.00
N ALA A 68 1.41 12.94 12.79
CA ALA A 68 1.74 11.54 12.56
C ALA A 68 3.06 11.14 13.23
N LEU A 69 4.07 12.02 13.29
CA LEU A 69 5.30 11.76 14.04
C LEU A 69 5.03 11.57 15.54
N GLU A 70 4.17 12.40 16.13
CA GLU A 70 3.80 12.25 17.54
C GLU A 70 3.05 10.93 17.79
N GLU A 71 2.11 10.59 16.91
CA GLU A 71 1.36 9.33 17.01
C GLU A 71 2.28 8.12 16.83
N SER A 72 3.22 8.20 15.89
CA SER A 72 4.26 7.19 15.69
C SER A 72 5.14 7.00 16.91
N ARG A 73 5.48 8.08 17.63
CA ARG A 73 6.22 7.99 18.90
C ARG A 73 5.39 7.33 20.01
N ARG A 74 4.08 7.62 20.09
CA ARG A 74 3.18 7.03 21.09
C ARG A 74 2.94 5.54 20.87
N THR A 75 2.76 5.16 19.60
CA THR A 75 2.40 3.80 19.20
C THR A 75 3.60 2.94 18.81
N PHE A 76 4.79 3.54 18.74
CA PHE A 76 6.03 2.92 18.24
C PHE A 76 5.85 2.28 16.85
N SER A 77 5.04 2.92 16.00
CA SER A 77 4.71 2.44 14.65
C SER A 77 4.92 3.53 13.61
N PHE A 78 5.45 3.16 12.44
CA PHE A 78 5.59 4.07 11.30
C PHE A 78 4.35 4.13 10.40
N ALA A 79 3.30 3.35 10.69
CA ALA A 79 2.09 3.32 9.88
C ALA A 79 1.45 4.71 9.68
N PRO A 80 1.30 5.56 10.71
CA PRO A 80 0.73 6.89 10.53
C PRO A 80 1.53 7.77 9.53
N LEU A 81 2.86 7.67 9.53
CA LEU A 81 3.69 8.43 8.58
C LEU A 81 3.51 7.94 7.14
N TYR A 82 3.40 6.62 6.96
CA TYR A 82 3.20 6.05 5.64
C TYR A 82 1.83 6.43 5.09
N GLU A 83 0.79 6.43 5.91
CA GLU A 83 -0.55 6.90 5.52
C GLU A 83 -0.53 8.34 5.03
N VAL A 84 0.11 9.26 5.77
CA VAL A 84 0.27 10.65 5.35
C VAL A 84 0.98 10.74 3.99
N ILE A 85 2.06 10.00 3.77
CA ILE A 85 2.77 10.01 2.48
C ILE A 85 1.85 9.54 1.35
N GLN A 86 1.13 8.43 1.54
CA GLN A 86 0.25 7.87 0.51
C GLN A 86 -0.91 8.81 0.18
N GLU A 87 -1.51 9.45 1.20
CA GLU A 87 -2.58 10.42 1.02
C GLU A 87 -2.11 11.62 0.19
N TRP A 88 -0.96 12.20 0.57
CA TRP A 88 -0.42 13.38 -0.11
C TRP A 88 0.09 13.08 -1.53
N GLN A 89 0.66 11.90 -1.75
CA GLN A 89 0.98 11.44 -3.11
C GLN A 89 -0.28 11.30 -3.96
N GLY A 90 -1.35 10.72 -3.42
CA GLY A 90 -2.64 10.59 -4.11
C GLY A 90 -3.27 11.96 -4.43
N ARG A 91 -3.18 12.91 -3.49
CA ARG A 91 -3.64 14.29 -3.68
C ARG A 91 -2.88 15.00 -4.80
N LEU A 92 -1.54 14.89 -4.85
CA LEU A 92 -0.72 15.43 -5.93
C LEU A 92 -1.04 14.80 -7.28
N ALA A 93 -1.13 13.47 -7.33
CA ALA A 93 -1.44 12.73 -8.56
C ALA A 93 -2.82 13.12 -9.14
N SER A 94 -3.77 13.48 -8.28
CA SER A 94 -5.12 13.87 -8.68
C SER A 94 -5.25 15.36 -9.02
N ALA A 95 -4.30 16.20 -8.60
CA ALA A 95 -4.39 17.66 -8.73
C ALA A 95 -4.65 18.14 -10.17
N PRO A 96 -3.95 17.64 -11.21
CA PRO A 96 -4.20 18.09 -12.58
C PRO A 96 -5.60 17.70 -13.09
N ALA A 97 -6.13 16.56 -12.64
CA ALA A 97 -7.47 16.13 -13.02
C ALA A 97 -8.54 17.01 -12.37
N VAL A 98 -8.34 17.39 -11.09
CA VAL A 98 -9.19 18.36 -10.40
C VAL A 98 -9.13 19.72 -11.11
N ASP A 99 -7.94 20.15 -11.55
CA ASP A 99 -7.78 21.42 -12.26
C ASP A 99 -8.48 21.42 -13.61
N ALA A 100 -8.36 20.34 -14.37
CA ALA A 100 -9.08 20.16 -15.62
C ALA A 100 -10.60 20.15 -15.40
N PHE A 101 -11.07 19.50 -14.33
CA PHE A 101 -12.48 19.50 -13.95
C PHE A 101 -12.97 20.91 -13.61
N VAL A 102 -12.27 21.65 -12.76
CA VAL A 102 -12.64 23.03 -12.40
C VAL A 102 -12.59 23.95 -13.64
N ALA A 103 -11.57 23.82 -14.48
CA ALA A 103 -11.43 24.61 -15.71
C ALA A 103 -12.49 24.27 -16.76
N SER A 104 -13.06 23.06 -16.75
CA SER A 104 -14.14 22.67 -17.65
C SER A 104 -15.43 23.47 -17.42
N GLY A 105 -15.55 24.15 -16.27
CA GLY A 105 -16.74 24.90 -15.90
C GLY A 105 -17.95 23.99 -15.65
N TYR A 106 -17.72 22.69 -15.40
CA TYR A 106 -18.75 21.74 -15.02
C TYR A 106 -19.32 22.13 -13.65
N ASP A 107 -20.36 22.96 -13.70
CA ASP A 107 -21.20 23.31 -12.59
C ASP A 107 -22.27 22.23 -12.44
N ASP A 108 -22.24 21.47 -11.34
CA ASP A 108 -23.28 20.47 -11.04
C ASP A 108 -24.64 21.14 -10.71
N SER A 109 -24.74 22.47 -10.83
CA SER A 109 -25.98 23.24 -10.65
C SER A 109 -26.98 23.08 -11.80
N ASP A 110 -26.66 22.36 -12.88
CA ASP A 110 -27.63 21.87 -13.88
C ASP A 110 -28.50 20.70 -13.31
N PHE A 111 -28.89 20.79 -12.03
CA PHE A 111 -29.93 19.96 -11.47
C PHE A 111 -31.24 20.25 -12.20
N ILE A 112 -31.71 19.30 -13.02
CA ILE A 112 -33.10 19.32 -13.46
C ILE A 112 -33.97 19.14 -12.21
N ASP A 113 -34.80 20.14 -11.89
CA ASP A 113 -35.78 20.01 -10.83
C ASP A 113 -36.74 18.86 -11.17
N MET A 114 -36.70 17.80 -10.36
CA MET A 114 -37.57 16.62 -10.49
C MET A 114 -39.06 16.97 -10.32
N ALA A 115 -39.38 18.15 -9.77
CA ALA A 115 -40.73 18.72 -9.77
C ALA A 115 -41.13 19.25 -11.16
N GLU A 116 -40.23 19.92 -11.88
CA GLU A 116 -40.47 20.41 -13.25
C GLU A 116 -40.70 19.24 -14.22
N LEU A 117 -39.92 18.16 -14.07
CA LEU A 117 -40.04 16.94 -14.87
C LEU A 117 -41.39 16.21 -14.65
N ARG A 118 -41.98 16.32 -13.46
CA ARG A 118 -43.31 15.77 -13.16
C ARG A 118 -44.46 16.65 -13.67
N GLY A 119 -44.25 17.96 -13.80
CA GLY A 119 -45.25 18.90 -14.32
C GLY A 119 -45.51 18.74 -15.82
N ARG A 120 -44.48 18.40 -16.61
CA ARG A 120 -44.57 18.22 -18.07
C ARG A 120 -45.30 16.96 -18.54
N ARG A 121 -45.61 16.03 -17.63
CA ARG A 121 -46.23 14.72 -17.96
C ARG A 121 -47.74 14.68 -17.74
N ARG A 122 -48.41 15.84 -17.65
CA ARG A 122 -49.86 15.94 -17.43
C ARG A 122 -50.58 16.62 -18.58
#